data_AF-A0A194Q9Y4-F1
#
_entry.id   AF-A0A194Q9Y4-F1
#
_cell.length_a   1.000
_cell.length_b   1.000
_cell.length_c   1.000
_cell.angle_alpha   90.00
_cell.angle_beta   90.00
_cell.angle_gamma   90.00
#
_symmetry.space_group_name_H-M   'P 1'
#
loop_
_entity.id
_entity.type
_entity.pdbx_description
1 polymer ?
#
loop_
_entity_poly.entity_id
_entity_poly.type
_entity_poly.pdbx_seq_one_letter_code
_entity_poly.pdbx_strand_id
1 'polypeptide(L)'
;MWCPPTPPSSDGDVYCDTWARPLYRRGAAAESLLPGVTRRDGRGGAPGVAGRDPRRLRLAPRPAHAPPSMFERSAAGGGGVPRPRARPRAPLPHREPPQPEWAAGEDAALRRALRLQRLPPDAPQARAPNWDWVADLVNDVARAYRSPRACRDRHDVLADPERARRKHKKPIPARRRTDDD
;
A
#
# COMPACT_ATOMS: atom_id res chain seq x y z
N MET A 1 7.72 -9.76 19.30
CA MET A 1 8.87 -9.14 19.98
C MET A 1 9.99 -9.05 18.95
N TRP A 2 10.49 -7.84 18.66
CA TRP A 2 11.64 -7.67 17.77
C TRP A 2 12.90 -7.87 18.60
N CYS A 3 13.70 -8.87 18.25
CA CYS A 3 15.03 -9.05 18.80
C CYS A 3 16.01 -8.46 17.78
N PRO A 4 16.71 -7.35 18.10
CA PRO A 4 17.68 -6.80 17.17
C PRO A 4 18.79 -7.82 16.92
N PRO A 5 19.31 -7.92 15.68
CA PRO A 5 20.41 -8.82 15.37
C PRO A 5 21.63 -8.48 16.24
N THR A 6 22.31 -9.51 16.74
CA THR A 6 23.46 -9.37 17.64
C THR A 6 24.51 -8.45 17.01
N PRO A 7 24.91 -7.33 17.63
CA PRO A 7 25.82 -6.38 16.98
C PRO A 7 27.12 -7.08 16.53
N PRO A 8 27.66 -6.69 15.38
CA PRO A 8 28.73 -7.44 14.76
C PRO A 8 30.01 -7.35 15.60
N SER A 9 30.67 -8.49 15.81
CA SER A 9 31.78 -8.59 16.78
C SER A 9 33.17 -8.33 16.18
N SER A 10 33.26 -8.15 14.86
CA SER A 10 34.53 -7.91 14.17
C SER A 10 34.36 -7.04 12.93
N ASP A 11 35.46 -6.45 12.45
CA ASP A 11 35.52 -5.60 11.24
C ASP A 11 35.10 -6.33 9.95
N GLY A 12 34.98 -7.66 9.99
CA GLY A 12 34.50 -8.50 8.88
C GLY A 12 33.03 -8.87 8.95
N ASP A 13 32.37 -8.55 10.06
CA ASP A 13 30.98 -8.92 10.34
C ASP A 13 30.05 -7.80 9.85
N VAL A 14 29.94 -7.68 8.52
CA VAL A 14 29.05 -6.69 7.90
C VAL A 14 27.72 -7.36 7.57
N TYR A 15 26.64 -6.79 8.10
CA TYR A 15 25.24 -7.14 7.79
C TYR A 15 24.88 -6.72 6.36
N CYS A 16 25.49 -7.35 5.37
CA CYS A 16 25.08 -7.23 3.99
C CYS A 16 24.89 -8.62 3.38
N ASP A 17 23.79 -8.75 2.63
CA ASP A 17 23.45 -9.97 1.91
C ASP A 17 24.59 -10.40 1.00
N THR A 18 24.76 -11.72 0.83
CA THR A 18 25.88 -12.30 0.05
C THR A 18 25.97 -11.73 -1.36
N TRP A 19 24.84 -11.42 -1.99
CA TRP A 19 24.76 -10.85 -3.33
C TRP A 19 25.13 -9.35 -3.37
N ALA A 20 24.97 -8.64 -2.25
CA ALA A 20 25.24 -7.21 -2.15
C ALA A 20 26.70 -6.93 -1.82
N ARG A 21 27.42 -7.89 -1.20
CA ARG A 21 28.85 -7.77 -0.85
C ARG A 21 29.76 -7.26 -1.99
N PRO A 22 29.61 -7.66 -3.27
CA PRO A 22 30.44 -7.14 -4.36
C PRO A 22 30.20 -5.66 -4.70
N LEU A 23 29.07 -5.08 -4.30
CA LEU A 23 28.71 -3.69 -4.57
C LEU A 23 29.37 -2.71 -3.60
N TYR A 24 29.84 -3.19 -2.45
CA TYR A 24 30.44 -2.36 -1.41
C TYR A 24 31.96 -2.54 -1.36
N ARG A 25 32.67 -1.42 -1.20
CA ARG A 25 34.10 -1.43 -0.92
C ARG A 25 34.35 -1.96 0.50
N ARG A 26 35.29 -2.88 0.65
CA ARG A 26 35.76 -3.34 1.97
C ARG A 26 36.59 -2.25 2.66
N GLY A 27 36.32 -2.06 3.95
CA GLY A 27 37.00 -1.08 4.80
C GLY A 27 36.27 0.25 4.91
N ALA A 28 36.74 1.11 5.81
CA ALA A 28 36.19 2.45 6.00
C ALA A 28 36.23 3.28 4.70
N ALA A 29 35.25 4.16 4.52
CA ALA A 29 35.25 5.11 3.40
C ALA A 29 36.45 6.06 3.50
N ALA A 30 37.02 6.44 2.37
CA ALA A 30 38.07 7.46 2.35
C ALA A 30 37.50 8.81 2.82
N GLU A 31 38.30 9.59 3.55
CA GLU A 31 37.92 10.91 4.08
C GLU A 31 37.39 11.87 3.00
N SER A 32 37.85 11.72 1.75
CA SER A 32 37.37 12.52 0.60
C SER A 32 35.94 12.22 0.16
N LEU A 33 35.41 11.04 0.51
CA LEU A 33 34.03 10.64 0.23
C LEU A 33 33.09 11.00 1.37
N LEU A 34 33.63 11.35 2.53
CA LEU A 34 32.83 11.80 3.65
C LEU A 34 32.41 13.25 3.40
N PRO A 35 31.18 13.63 3.78
CA PRO A 35 30.79 15.03 3.76
C PRO A 35 31.76 15.82 4.64
N GLY A 36 32.22 16.96 4.13
CA GLY A 36 33.18 17.81 4.85
C GLY A 36 32.70 18.09 6.28
N VAL A 37 33.56 17.80 7.26
CA VAL A 37 33.24 17.98 8.67
C VAL A 37 33.06 19.48 8.93
N THR A 38 31.82 19.94 9.02
CA THR A 38 31.53 21.24 9.62
C THR A 38 31.74 21.07 11.12
N ARG A 39 32.96 21.36 11.59
CA ARG A 39 33.13 21.63 13.02
C ARG A 39 32.18 22.77 13.35
N ARG A 40 31.13 22.46 14.13
CA ARG A 40 30.39 23.49 14.84
C ARG A 40 31.32 23.96 15.94
N ASP A 41 32.26 24.83 15.58
CA ASP A 41 33.08 25.51 16.56
C ASP A 41 32.14 26.22 17.52
N GLY A 42 32.21 25.79 18.77
CA GLY A 42 31.52 26.46 19.85
C GLY A 42 32.06 27.88 19.95
N ARG A 43 31.20 28.85 19.63
CA ARG A 43 31.34 30.28 19.94
C ARG A 43 32.56 30.98 19.31
N GLY A 44 32.30 31.81 18.31
CA GLY A 44 33.24 32.84 17.87
C GLY A 44 32.93 33.28 16.45
N GLY A 45 32.40 34.50 16.29
CA GLY A 45 31.90 35.00 15.01
C GLY A 45 32.97 35.08 13.91
N ALA A 46 32.52 34.88 12.68
CA ALA A 46 33.24 35.31 11.48
C ALA A 46 32.44 36.44 10.81
N PRO A 47 33.09 37.57 10.48
CA PRO A 47 32.47 38.68 9.77
C PRO A 47 32.42 38.35 8.27
N GLY A 48 31.31 38.67 7.61
CA GLY A 48 31.24 38.59 6.15
C GLY A 48 30.22 37.61 5.60
N VAL A 49 28.95 37.80 5.94
CA VAL A 49 27.87 37.53 4.96
C VAL A 49 27.05 38.79 4.87
N ALA A 50 27.38 39.60 3.87
CA ALA A 50 26.59 40.73 3.45
C ALA A 50 25.16 40.26 3.10
N GLY A 51 24.17 40.97 3.62
CA GLY A 51 22.89 41.14 2.95
C GLY A 51 21.89 39.97 3.05
N ARG A 52 21.37 39.69 4.24
CA ARG A 52 19.94 39.39 4.37
C ARG A 52 19.36 40.15 5.56
N ASP A 53 18.66 41.23 5.23
CA ASP A 53 17.85 42.04 6.13
C ASP A 53 16.93 41.13 6.98
N PRO A 54 17.05 41.10 8.32
CA PRO A 54 16.23 40.25 9.18
C PRO A 54 14.76 40.70 9.26
N ARG A 55 14.34 41.75 8.54
CA ARG A 55 12.98 42.31 8.62
C ARG A 55 11.96 41.70 7.65
N ARG A 56 12.32 40.66 6.89
CA ARG A 56 11.36 39.93 6.00
C ARG A 56 11.02 38.52 6.47
N LEU A 57 11.06 38.27 7.78
CA LEU A 57 10.34 37.14 8.41
C LEU A 57 9.24 37.69 9.31
N ARG A 58 8.34 38.51 8.77
CA ARG A 58 7.02 38.63 9.39
C ARG A 58 6.29 37.31 9.07
N LEU A 59 6.45 36.31 9.95
CA LEU A 59 5.42 35.30 10.11
C LEU A 59 4.10 36.09 10.26
N ALA A 60 3.14 35.84 9.37
CA ALA A 60 1.80 36.33 9.56
C ALA A 60 1.38 36.00 11.01
N PRO A 61 0.75 36.93 11.75
CA PRO A 61 0.37 36.67 13.13
C PRO A 61 -0.44 35.38 13.15
N ARG A 62 0.08 34.38 13.86
CA ARG A 62 -0.61 33.12 14.08
C ARG A 62 -1.96 33.51 14.70
N PRO A 63 -3.11 33.13 14.11
CA PRO A 63 -4.38 33.48 14.73
C PRO A 63 -4.38 32.94 16.16
N ALA A 64 -4.70 33.80 17.13
CA ALA A 64 -4.68 33.44 18.56
C ALA A 64 -5.62 32.26 18.88
N HIS A 65 -6.55 31.98 17.97
CA HIS A 65 -7.45 30.86 18.04
C HIS A 65 -7.21 29.89 16.89
N ALA A 66 -6.98 28.61 17.22
CA ALA A 66 -7.01 27.55 16.24
C ALA A 66 -8.40 27.53 15.58
N PRO A 67 -8.51 27.39 14.26
CA PRO A 67 -9.82 27.26 13.62
C PRO A 67 -10.55 26.06 14.22
N PRO A 68 -11.87 26.16 14.47
CA PRO A 68 -12.64 25.08 15.09
C PRO A 68 -12.51 23.79 14.28
N SER A 69 -12.31 22.69 14.98
CA SER A 69 -12.11 21.38 14.36
C SER A 69 -13.33 21.00 13.52
N MET A 70 -13.13 20.35 12.36
CA MET A 70 -14.23 19.80 11.56
C MET A 70 -15.08 18.78 12.34
N PHE A 71 -14.54 18.23 13.44
CA PHE A 71 -15.19 17.27 14.32
C PHE A 71 -15.96 17.92 15.48
N GLU A 72 -15.68 19.18 15.83
CA GLU A 72 -16.29 19.87 16.98
C GLU A 72 -17.69 20.43 16.70
N ARG A 73 -18.11 20.49 15.44
CA ARG A 73 -19.45 20.96 15.03
C ARG A 73 -20.63 20.11 15.52
N SER A 74 -20.39 19.04 16.28
CA SER A 74 -21.45 18.18 16.79
C SER A 74 -21.77 18.36 18.27
N ALA A 75 -21.10 19.29 18.99
CA ALA A 75 -21.21 19.39 20.45
C ALA A 75 -21.49 20.81 21.00
N ALA A 76 -22.19 21.68 20.26
CA ALA A 76 -22.72 22.92 20.81
C ALA A 76 -24.22 23.02 20.51
N GLY A 77 -25.03 22.81 21.54
CA GLY A 77 -26.49 22.86 21.47
C GLY A 77 -27.00 24.24 21.07
N GLY A 78 -27.97 24.24 20.15
CA GLY A 78 -28.68 25.43 19.72
C GLY A 78 -29.70 25.10 18.63
N GLY A 79 -30.86 24.57 19.04
CA GLY A 79 -32.18 24.76 18.43
C GLY A 79 -32.45 24.52 16.93
N GLY A 80 -31.49 24.04 16.13
CA GLY A 80 -31.68 23.78 14.70
C GLY A 80 -31.96 22.31 14.45
N VAL A 81 -33.10 22.00 13.82
CA VAL A 81 -33.42 20.66 13.28
C VAL A 81 -32.16 20.08 12.62
N PRO A 82 -31.70 18.88 13.01
CA PRO A 82 -30.54 18.29 12.36
C PRO A 82 -30.90 18.07 10.89
N ARG A 83 -30.35 18.91 10.01
CA ARG A 83 -30.38 18.66 8.57
C ARG A 83 -29.79 17.25 8.40
N PRO A 84 -30.53 16.30 7.79
CA PRO A 84 -29.95 14.99 7.52
C PRO A 84 -28.69 15.25 6.71
N ARG A 85 -27.54 14.84 7.25
CA ARG A 85 -26.28 14.84 6.51
C ARG A 85 -26.61 14.20 5.18
N ALA A 86 -26.51 14.96 4.09
CA ALA A 86 -26.67 14.40 2.76
C ALA A 86 -25.70 13.24 2.70
N ARG A 87 -26.23 12.01 2.67
CA ARG A 87 -25.40 10.81 2.53
C ARG A 87 -24.47 11.11 1.36
N PRO A 88 -23.14 10.92 1.49
CA PRO A 88 -22.26 11.05 0.35
C PRO A 88 -22.90 10.21 -0.75
N ARG A 89 -23.29 10.90 -1.82
CA ARG A 89 -24.04 10.33 -2.92
C ARG A 89 -23.24 9.09 -3.31
N ALA A 90 -23.85 7.91 -3.14
CA ALA A 90 -23.19 6.66 -3.49
C ALA A 90 -22.61 6.88 -4.89
N PRO A 91 -21.31 6.59 -5.12
CA PRO A 91 -20.72 6.75 -6.44
C PRO A 91 -21.71 6.13 -7.42
N LEU A 92 -22.15 6.92 -8.41
CA LEU A 92 -22.92 6.40 -9.54
C LEU A 92 -22.22 5.11 -9.96
N PRO A 93 -22.93 3.99 -10.15
CA PRO A 93 -22.29 2.74 -10.54
C PRO A 93 -21.53 3.05 -11.82
N HIS A 94 -20.22 3.24 -11.69
CA HIS A 94 -19.32 3.30 -12.81
C HIS A 94 -19.48 1.92 -13.41
N ARG A 95 -20.25 1.83 -14.50
CA ARG A 95 -20.24 0.62 -15.33
C ARG A 95 -18.82 0.59 -15.86
N GLU A 96 -17.93 -0.03 -15.09
CA GLU A 96 -16.63 -0.43 -15.61
C GLU A 96 -16.93 -1.09 -16.95
N PRO A 97 -16.26 -0.66 -18.03
CA PRO A 97 -16.39 -1.34 -19.30
C PRO A 97 -16.22 -2.85 -19.05
N PRO A 98 -16.99 -3.70 -19.75
CA PRO A 98 -16.93 -5.14 -19.52
C PRO A 98 -15.47 -5.57 -19.55
N GLN A 99 -14.98 -6.06 -18.40
CA GLN A 99 -13.60 -6.49 -18.27
C GLN A 99 -13.33 -7.53 -19.36
N PRO A 100 -12.22 -7.40 -20.12
CA PRO A 100 -11.94 -8.32 -21.21
C PRO A 100 -11.86 -9.75 -20.69
N GLU A 101 -12.26 -10.71 -21.51
CA GLU A 101 -12.17 -12.13 -21.17
C GLU A 101 -10.72 -12.50 -20.82
N TRP A 102 -10.56 -13.45 -19.89
CA TRP A 102 -9.24 -13.98 -19.54
C TRP A 102 -8.60 -14.68 -20.73
N ALA A 103 -7.44 -14.19 -21.17
CA ALA A 103 -6.71 -14.82 -22.26
C ALA A 103 -5.95 -16.07 -21.77
N ALA A 104 -5.73 -17.04 -22.67
CA ALA A 104 -4.99 -18.27 -22.33
C ALA A 104 -3.55 -17.98 -21.84
N GLY A 105 -2.92 -16.91 -22.33
CA GLY A 105 -1.62 -16.44 -21.85
C GLY A 105 -1.65 -15.94 -20.40
N GLU A 106 -2.74 -15.29 -20.00
CA GLU A 106 -2.96 -14.84 -18.61
C GLU A 106 -3.12 -16.05 -17.69
N ASP A 107 -3.88 -17.07 -18.10
CA ASP A 107 -4.05 -18.32 -17.33
C ASP A 107 -2.74 -19.11 -17.19
N ALA A 108 -1.86 -19.06 -18.19
CA ALA A 108 -0.53 -19.65 -18.13
C ALA A 108 0.38 -18.89 -17.16
N ALA A 109 0.37 -17.56 -17.21
CA ALA A 109 1.13 -16.72 -16.29
C ALA A 109 0.65 -16.85 -14.85
N LEU A 110 -0.67 -16.91 -14.61
CA LEU A 110 -1.26 -17.14 -13.30
C LEU A 110 -0.74 -18.45 -12.68
N ARG A 111 -0.79 -19.55 -13.44
CA ARG A 111 -0.28 -20.85 -12.98
C ARG A 111 1.24 -20.84 -12.77
N ARG A 112 2.00 -20.14 -13.62
CA ARG A 112 3.45 -19.98 -13.46
C ARG A 112 3.79 -19.20 -12.19
N ALA A 113 3.12 -18.08 -11.93
CA ALA A 113 3.31 -17.26 -10.75
C ALA A 113 3.11 -18.09 -9.47
N LEU A 114 2.02 -18.85 -9.39
CA LEU A 114 1.75 -19.69 -8.22
C LEU A 114 2.82 -20.78 -8.00
N ARG A 115 3.33 -21.40 -9.08
CA ARG A 115 4.44 -22.37 -8.98
C ARG A 115 5.73 -21.73 -8.46
N LEU A 116 6.01 -20.49 -8.86
CA LEU A 116 7.22 -19.76 -8.43
C LEU A 116 7.20 -19.43 -6.92
N GLN A 117 6.02 -19.36 -6.30
CA GLN A 117 5.91 -19.15 -4.85
C GLN A 117 6.22 -20.41 -4.03
N ARG A 118 6.39 -21.58 -4.67
CA ARG A 118 6.82 -22.85 -4.05
C ARG A 118 6.02 -23.20 -2.79
N LEU A 119 4.72 -22.92 -2.82
CA LEU A 119 3.81 -23.23 -1.73
C LEU A 119 3.61 -24.75 -1.64
N PRO A 120 3.63 -25.34 -0.42
CA PRO A 120 3.26 -26.74 -0.26
C PRO A 120 1.79 -26.95 -0.66
N PRO A 121 1.42 -28.14 -1.16
CA PRO A 121 0.05 -28.42 -1.61
C PRO A 121 -0.99 -28.22 -0.49
N ASP A 122 -0.63 -28.56 0.74
CA ASP A 122 -1.41 -28.31 1.96
C ASP A 122 -0.87 -27.11 2.74
N ALA A 123 -0.78 -25.96 2.07
CA ALA A 123 -0.36 -24.73 2.75
C ALA A 123 -1.38 -24.31 3.81
N PRO A 124 -0.98 -24.10 5.08
CA PRO A 124 -1.88 -23.53 6.08
C PRO A 124 -2.33 -22.14 5.64
N GLN A 125 -3.50 -21.66 6.09
CA GLN A 125 -4.04 -20.35 5.72
C GLN A 125 -3.07 -19.18 5.98
N ALA A 126 -2.17 -19.34 6.96
CA ALA A 126 -1.09 -18.39 7.26
C ALA A 126 -0.05 -18.23 6.14
N ARG A 127 -0.01 -19.17 5.19
CA ARG A 127 0.91 -19.19 4.05
C ARG A 127 0.11 -19.15 2.75
N ALA A 128 -0.83 -18.22 2.64
CA ALA A 128 -1.58 -17.98 1.42
C ALA A 128 -0.67 -17.45 0.29
N PRO A 129 -1.02 -17.69 -0.99
CA PRO A 129 -0.31 -17.06 -2.10
C PRO A 129 -0.33 -15.53 -1.98
N ASN A 130 0.79 -14.89 -2.28
CA ASN A 130 0.86 -13.46 -2.46
C ASN A 130 0.15 -13.10 -3.78
N TRP A 131 -1.12 -12.70 -3.69
CA TRP A 131 -1.94 -12.36 -4.85
C TRP A 131 -1.56 -11.03 -5.49
N ASP A 132 -0.95 -10.11 -4.74
CA ASP A 132 -0.47 -8.84 -5.29
C ASP A 132 0.68 -9.09 -6.26
N TRP A 133 1.65 -9.89 -5.85
CA TRP A 133 2.77 -10.28 -6.72
C TRP A 133 2.32 -11.12 -7.92
N VAL A 134 1.30 -11.98 -7.75
CA VAL A 134 0.69 -12.71 -8.87
C VAL A 134 0.05 -11.75 -9.87
N ALA A 135 -0.67 -10.73 -9.38
CA ALA A 135 -1.30 -9.75 -10.23
C ALA A 135 -0.27 -8.98 -11.04
N ASP A 136 0.85 -8.57 -10.44
CA ASP A 136 1.94 -7.88 -11.15
C ASP A 136 2.45 -8.73 -12.32
N LEU A 137 2.77 -10.01 -12.08
CA LEU A 137 3.30 -10.89 -13.12
C LEU A 137 2.26 -11.26 -14.20
N VAL A 138 0.97 -11.33 -13.84
CA VAL A 138 -0.11 -11.50 -14.82
C VAL A 138 -0.28 -10.22 -15.65
N ASN A 139 -0.19 -9.05 -15.03
CA ASN A 139 -0.31 -7.77 -15.69
C ASN A 139 0.82 -7.50 -16.69
N ASP A 140 2.00 -8.09 -16.49
CA ASP A 140 3.12 -8.00 -17.45
C ASP A 140 2.81 -8.68 -18.81
N VAL A 141 1.97 -9.71 -18.82
CA VAL A 141 1.55 -10.41 -20.06
C VAL A 141 0.12 -10.10 -20.48
N ALA A 142 -0.69 -9.52 -19.59
CA ALA A 142 -2.06 -9.17 -19.87
C ALA A 142 -2.14 -7.92 -20.74
N ARG A 143 -3.19 -7.84 -21.56
CA ARG A 143 -3.52 -6.61 -22.32
C ARG A 143 -4.39 -5.65 -21.52
N ALA A 144 -4.80 -6.05 -20.33
CA ALA A 144 -5.66 -5.29 -19.45
C ALA A 144 -5.30 -5.58 -17.98
N TYR A 145 -5.52 -4.59 -17.13
CA TYR A 145 -5.27 -4.73 -15.72
C TYR A 145 -6.15 -5.82 -15.08
N ARG A 146 -5.51 -6.72 -14.34
CA ARG A 146 -6.11 -7.74 -13.49
C ARG A 146 -5.77 -7.42 -12.05
N SER A 147 -6.80 -7.31 -11.22
CA SER A 147 -6.60 -7.12 -9.78
C SER A 147 -6.14 -8.43 -9.10
N PRO A 148 -5.50 -8.35 -7.93
CA PRO A 148 -5.16 -9.50 -7.10
C PRO A 148 -6.36 -10.40 -6.81
N ARG A 149 -7.51 -9.77 -6.57
CA ARG A 149 -8.78 -10.46 -6.36
C ARG A 149 -9.25 -11.18 -7.62
N ALA A 150 -9.18 -10.55 -8.78
CA ALA A 150 -9.54 -11.19 -10.05
C ALA A 150 -8.65 -12.41 -10.35
N CYS A 151 -7.35 -12.33 -10.05
CA CYS A 151 -6.42 -13.44 -10.17
C CYS A 151 -6.81 -14.62 -9.27
N ARG A 152 -7.16 -14.34 -8.01
CA ARG A 152 -7.65 -15.36 -7.06
C ARG A 152 -8.95 -16.00 -7.53
N ASP A 153 -9.92 -15.19 -7.94
CA ASP A 153 -11.22 -15.68 -8.39
C ASP A 153 -11.07 -16.54 -9.65
N ARG A 154 -10.18 -16.15 -10.59
CA ARG A 154 -9.85 -16.96 -11.76
C ARG A 154 -9.17 -18.28 -11.38
N HIS A 155 -8.21 -18.24 -10.45
CA HIS A 155 -7.55 -19.44 -9.96
C HIS A 155 -8.55 -20.43 -9.37
N ASP A 156 -9.48 -19.97 -8.53
CA ASP A 156 -10.54 -20.81 -7.95
C ASP A 156 -11.40 -21.49 -9.04
N VAL A 157 -11.68 -20.77 -10.13
CA VAL A 157 -12.43 -21.31 -11.29
C VAL A 157 -11.63 -22.37 -12.03
N LEU A 158 -10.33 -22.18 -12.20
CA LEU A 158 -9.45 -23.14 -12.87
C LEU A 158 -9.15 -24.38 -12.01
N ALA A 159 -9.10 -24.23 -10.68
CA ALA A 159 -8.83 -25.31 -9.75
C ALA A 159 -10.03 -26.25 -9.55
N ASP A 160 -11.25 -25.70 -9.49
CA ASP A 160 -12.48 -26.47 -9.40
C ASP A 160 -13.63 -25.76 -10.17
N PRO A 161 -13.88 -26.15 -11.44
CA PRO A 161 -14.90 -25.52 -12.26
C PRO A 161 -16.33 -25.73 -11.71
N GLU A 162 -16.59 -26.79 -10.94
CA GLU A 162 -17.90 -27.05 -10.32
C GLU A 162 -18.14 -26.13 -9.12
N ARG A 163 -17.12 -25.86 -8.30
CA ARG A 163 -17.20 -24.90 -7.20
C ARG A 163 -17.45 -23.47 -7.69
N ALA A 164 -16.87 -23.09 -8.82
CA ALA A 164 -17.14 -21.81 -9.45
C ALA A 164 -18.59 -21.65 -9.91
N ARG A 165 -19.20 -22.71 -10.47
CA ARG A 165 -20.62 -22.70 -10.87
C ARG A 165 -21.55 -22.50 -9.67
N ARG A 166 -21.22 -23.08 -8.51
CA ARG A 166 -22.00 -22.90 -7.26
C ARG A 166 -21.98 -21.47 -6.74
N LYS A 167 -20.85 -20.76 -6.84
CA LYS A 167 -20.74 -19.34 -6.43
C LYS A 167 -21.59 -18.39 -7.28
N HIS A 168 -21.81 -18.73 -8.57
CA HIS A 168 -22.58 -17.90 -9.50
C HIS A 168 -24.08 -18.25 -9.54
N LYS A 169 -24.52 -19.29 -8.83
CA LYS A 169 -25.93 -19.64 -8.75
C LYS A 169 -26.63 -18.63 -7.83
N LYS A 170 -27.25 -17.61 -8.43
CA LYS A 170 -28.13 -16.67 -7.70
C LYS A 170 -29.12 -17.48 -6.87
N PRO A 171 -29.36 -17.14 -5.59
CA PRO A 171 -30.43 -17.77 -4.84
C PRO A 171 -31.72 -17.56 -5.64
N ILE A 172 -32.44 -18.65 -5.90
CA ILE A 172 -33.77 -18.59 -6.50
C ILE A 172 -34.58 -17.65 -5.60
N PRO A 173 -35.14 -16.53 -6.10
CA PRO A 173 -35.98 -15.68 -5.28
C PRO A 173 -37.13 -16.57 -4.79
N ALA A 174 -37.25 -16.70 -3.47
CA ALA A 174 -38.36 -17.40 -2.87
C ALA A 174 -39.65 -16.76 -3.42
N ARG A 175 -40.42 -17.54 -4.20
CA ARG A 175 -41.76 -17.14 -4.62
C ARG A 175 -42.51 -16.80 -3.33
N ARG A 176 -42.77 -15.51 -3.12
CA ARG A 176 -43.74 -15.08 -2.11
C ARG A 176 -45.03 -15.80 -2.48
N ARG A 177 -45.47 -16.68 -1.58
CA ARG A 177 -46.83 -17.20 -1.63
C ARG A 177 -47.72 -15.96 -1.59
N THR A 178 -48.47 -15.75 -2.66
CA THR A 178 -49.66 -14.93 -2.61
C THR A 178 -50.63 -15.71 -1.75
N ASP A 179 -50.66 -15.39 -0.46
CA ASP A 179 -51.76 -15.80 0.40
C ASP A 179 -53.02 -15.06 -0.09
N ASP A 180 -54.06 -15.85 -0.33
CA ASP A 180 -55.44 -15.46 -0.61
C ASP A 180 -55.96 -14.38 0.35
N ASP A 181 -56.60 -13.35 -0.21
CA ASP A 181 -57.85 -12.72 0.28
C ASP A 181 -58.46 -11.85 -0.84
#